data_AF-A0A6A5RDC2-F1
#
_entry.id   AF-A0A6A5RDC2-F1
#
_cell.length_a   1.000
_cell.length_b   1.000
_cell.length_c   1.000
_cell.angle_alpha   90.00
_cell.angle_beta   90.00
_cell.angle_gamma   90.00
#
_symmetry.space_group_name_H-M   'P 1'
#
loop_
_entity.id
_entity.type
_entity.pdbx_description
1 polymer ?
#
loop_
_entity_poly.entity_id
_entity_poly.type
_entity_poly.pdbx_seq_one_letter_code
_entity_poly.pdbx_strand_id
1 'polypeptide(L)'
;MAKHSQYESLSDHACDPYIFDTSHFENLLRENSERTLVSDDELQIKVVEVGNKDWVFTLVDQFETYLETSRFQGTRIILIPQLYSWGRLTISECALRRLIHHLNIFPAFIDVLCAFGKSTSETSDSLGGCYSWQAGSVSER
;
A
#
# COMPACT_ATOMS: atom_id res chain seq x y z
N MET A 1 33.90 7.43 -50.91
CA MET A 1 34.46 7.31 -49.54
C MET A 1 33.45 7.89 -48.56
N ALA A 2 32.60 7.04 -47.97
CA ALA A 2 31.55 7.46 -47.06
C ALA A 2 32.09 7.51 -45.63
N LYS A 3 31.86 8.63 -44.93
CA LYS A 3 32.25 8.84 -43.53
C LYS A 3 31.38 7.97 -42.62
N HIS A 4 32.02 7.10 -41.84
CA HIS A 4 31.34 6.38 -40.76
C HIS A 4 30.89 7.37 -39.69
N SER A 5 29.58 7.43 -39.47
CA SER A 5 28.96 8.08 -38.31
C SER A 5 29.32 7.25 -37.08
N GLN A 6 30.11 7.84 -36.17
CA GLN A 6 30.33 7.29 -34.84
C GLN A 6 29.04 7.49 -34.05
N TYR A 7 28.35 6.39 -33.74
CA TYR A 7 27.33 6.40 -32.71
C TYR A 7 28.06 6.58 -31.37
N GLU A 8 27.80 7.69 -30.68
CA GLU A 8 28.16 7.85 -29.27
C GLU A 8 27.45 6.74 -28.49
N SER A 9 28.20 5.69 -28.18
CA SER A 9 27.77 4.67 -27.23
C SER A 9 27.52 5.38 -25.91
N LEU A 10 26.30 5.26 -25.38
CA LEU A 10 26.02 5.56 -23.97
C LEU A 10 27.13 4.87 -23.15
N SER A 11 27.79 5.64 -22.30
CA SER A 11 28.92 5.15 -21.51
C SER A 11 28.51 3.94 -20.67
N ASP A 12 29.45 3.00 -20.48
CA ASP A 12 29.37 1.87 -19.53
C ASP A 12 29.37 2.36 -18.07
N HIS A 13 28.58 3.40 -17.75
CA HIS A 13 28.21 3.62 -16.38
C HIS A 13 27.40 2.41 -15.96
N ALA A 14 27.86 1.73 -14.91
CA ALA A 14 27.09 0.71 -14.24
C ALA A 14 25.69 1.30 -13.97
N CYS A 15 24.71 0.93 -14.78
CA CYS A 15 23.31 1.13 -14.47
C CYS A 15 23.08 0.32 -13.22
N ASP A 16 23.27 0.95 -12.07
CA ASP A 16 22.82 0.39 -10.82
C ASP A 16 21.29 0.39 -10.92
N PRO A 17 20.66 -0.79 -11.05
CA PRO A 17 19.21 -0.89 -11.16
C PRO A 17 18.52 -0.42 -9.88
N TYR A 18 19.30 -0.09 -8.83
CA TYR A 18 18.85 0.44 -7.55
C TYR A 18 19.06 1.95 -7.37
N ILE A 19 19.58 2.67 -8.37
CA ILE A 19 19.55 4.14 -8.37
C ILE A 19 18.15 4.58 -8.83
N PHE A 20 17.30 4.91 -7.87
CA PHE A 20 15.94 5.37 -8.12
C PHE A 20 15.82 6.88 -7.91
N ASP A 21 15.03 7.53 -8.76
CA ASP A 21 14.61 8.90 -8.53
C ASP A 21 13.60 8.93 -7.38
N THR A 22 14.08 9.28 -6.19
CA THR A 22 13.27 9.44 -4.98
C THR A 22 12.20 10.51 -5.17
N SER A 23 12.43 11.53 -6.00
CA SER A 23 11.45 12.59 -6.28
C SER A 23 10.27 12.05 -7.07
N HIS A 24 10.54 11.18 -8.06
CA HIS A 24 9.48 10.50 -8.81
C HIS A 24 8.62 9.61 -7.91
N PHE A 25 9.25 8.87 -7.01
CA PHE A 25 8.56 8.02 -6.02
C PHE A 25 7.67 8.83 -5.09
N GLU A 26 8.19 9.93 -4.52
CA GLU A 26 7.45 10.81 -3.62
C GLU A 26 6.19 11.36 -4.29
N ASN A 27 6.30 11.73 -5.57
CA ASN A 27 5.16 12.19 -6.35
C ASN A 27 4.14 11.06 -6.58
N LEU A 28 4.59 9.86 -6.97
CA LEU A 28 3.69 8.71 -7.17
C LEU A 28 2.97 8.30 -5.89
N LEU A 29 3.68 8.27 -4.76
CA LEU A 29 3.09 7.93 -3.47
C LEU A 29 2.05 8.97 -3.09
N ARG A 30 2.37 10.26 -3.19
CA ARG A 30 1.42 11.35 -2.90
C ARG A 30 0.18 11.31 -3.80
N GLU A 31 0.36 11.09 -5.10
CA GLU A 31 -0.76 11.03 -6.05
C GLU A 31 -1.68 9.83 -5.81
N ASN A 32 -1.13 8.71 -5.33
CA ASN A 32 -1.91 7.50 -5.08
C ASN A 32 -2.41 7.39 -3.64
N SER A 33 -1.78 8.06 -2.67
CA SER A 33 -2.13 7.93 -1.25
C SER A 33 -3.53 8.44 -0.98
N GLU A 34 -3.89 9.62 -1.48
CA GLU A 34 -5.23 10.21 -1.29
C GLU A 34 -6.37 9.31 -1.81
N ARG A 35 -6.07 8.49 -2.82
CA ARG A 35 -7.04 7.60 -3.46
C ARG A 35 -7.10 6.21 -2.81
N THR A 36 -5.94 5.67 -2.44
CA THR A 36 -5.80 4.25 -2.06
C THR A 36 -5.64 4.03 -0.57
N LEU A 37 -5.23 5.05 0.18
CA LEU A 37 -4.92 4.98 1.59
C LEU A 37 -5.97 5.74 2.42
N VAL A 38 -6.12 5.33 3.66
CA VAL A 38 -7.00 6.01 4.63
C VAL A 38 -6.25 7.10 5.40
N SER A 39 -6.97 7.93 6.16
CA SER A 39 -6.34 8.85 7.10
C SER A 39 -5.75 8.09 8.31
N ASP A 40 -4.90 8.74 9.10
CA ASP A 40 -4.32 8.14 10.31
C ASP A 40 -5.38 7.70 11.33
N ASP A 41 -6.54 8.36 11.38
CA ASP A 41 -7.64 8.06 12.31
C ASP A 41 -8.39 6.76 11.94
N GLU A 42 -8.28 6.33 10.68
CA GLU A 42 -8.94 5.15 10.13
C GLU A 42 -7.97 3.97 9.96
N LEU A 43 -6.76 4.08 10.52
CA LEU A 43 -5.72 3.06 10.44
C LEU A 43 -6.21 1.73 11.04
N GLN A 44 -5.98 0.64 10.32
CA GLN A 44 -6.13 -0.71 10.84
C GLN A 44 -5.15 -1.65 10.17
N ILE A 45 -4.09 -2.05 10.89
CA ILE A 45 -3.09 -3.01 10.43
C ILE A 45 -3.12 -4.22 11.35
N LYS A 46 -3.17 -5.43 10.80
CA LYS A 46 -3.03 -6.66 11.58
C LYS A 46 -1.65 -7.26 11.35
N VAL A 47 -0.93 -7.58 12.43
CA VAL A 47 0.35 -8.29 12.36
C VAL A 47 0.21 -9.65 13.02
N VAL A 48 0.59 -10.70 12.30
CA VAL A 48 0.57 -12.08 12.77
C VAL A 48 2.01 -12.56 12.86
N GLU A 49 2.47 -12.85 14.07
CA GLU A 49 3.74 -13.54 14.30
C GLU A 49 3.47 -15.04 14.42
N VAL A 50 3.88 -15.80 13.39
CA VAL A 50 3.50 -17.21 13.24
C VAL A 50 3.96 -18.02 14.46
N GLY A 51 3.01 -18.67 15.14
CA GLY A 51 3.27 -19.47 16.34
C GLY A 51 3.53 -18.66 17.62
N ASN A 52 3.34 -17.34 17.59
CA ASN A 52 3.55 -16.47 18.75
C ASN A 52 2.28 -15.70 19.12
N LYS A 53 2.00 -14.59 18.42
CA LYS A 53 0.93 -13.65 18.80
C LYS A 53 0.45 -12.83 17.61
N ASP A 54 -0.84 -12.48 17.67
CA ASP A 54 -1.48 -11.55 16.75
C ASP A 54 -1.63 -10.17 17.41
N TRP A 55 -1.43 -9.12 16.61
CA TRP A 55 -1.55 -7.72 16.99
C TRP A 55 -2.46 -7.00 16.00
N VAL A 56 -3.27 -6.06 16.49
CA VAL A 56 -4.05 -5.14 15.66
C VAL A 56 -3.69 -3.73 16.10
N PHE A 57 -3.24 -2.93 15.14
CA PHE A 57 -2.83 -1.55 15.36
C PHE A 57 -3.85 -0.61 14.73
N THR A 58 -4.36 0.32 15.52
CA THR A 58 -5.26 1.38 15.07
C THR A 58 -4.65 2.78 15.20
N LEU A 59 -3.42 2.88 15.71
CA LEU A 59 -2.68 4.12 15.89
C LEU A 59 -1.28 3.97 15.29
N VAL A 60 -0.82 4.99 14.57
CA VAL A 60 0.48 4.99 13.89
C VAL A 60 1.62 4.82 14.88
N ASP A 61 1.61 5.57 15.99
CA ASP A 61 2.68 5.54 17.00
C ASP A 61 2.85 4.15 17.64
N GLN A 62 1.74 3.43 17.86
CA GLN A 62 1.80 2.07 18.42
C GLN A 62 2.41 1.09 17.42
N PHE A 63 2.06 1.26 16.14
CA PHE A 63 2.62 0.44 15.07
C PHE A 63 4.11 0.71 14.88
N GLU A 64 4.53 1.98 14.88
CA GLU A 64 5.94 2.37 14.81
C GLU A 64 6.73 1.82 16.00
N THR A 65 6.23 2.02 17.22
CA THR A 65 6.86 1.47 18.43
C THR A 65 7.02 -0.04 18.33
N TYR A 66 6.01 -0.75 17.81
CA TYR A 66 6.10 -2.18 17.60
C TYR A 66 7.18 -2.56 16.58
N LEU A 67 7.26 -1.87 15.45
CA LEU A 67 8.28 -2.12 14.43
C LEU A 67 9.69 -1.94 15.03
N GLU A 68 9.93 -0.87 15.78
CA GLU A 68 11.26 -0.57 16.35
C GLU A 68 11.65 -1.50 17.51
N THR A 69 10.70 -1.91 18.33
CA THR A 69 10.99 -2.64 19.58
C THR A 69 10.86 -4.15 19.47
N SER A 70 10.14 -4.66 18.48
CA SER A 70 9.89 -6.09 18.36
C SER A 70 11.17 -6.86 18.06
N ARG A 71 11.50 -7.81 18.95
CA ARG A 71 12.65 -8.71 18.82
C ARG A 71 12.29 -10.07 18.22
N PHE A 72 11.07 -10.22 17.69
CA PHE A 72 10.61 -11.48 17.14
C PHE A 72 11.44 -11.84 15.88
N GLN A 73 12.01 -13.05 15.88
CA GLN A 73 12.90 -13.54 14.81
C GLN A 73 12.24 -14.58 13.88
N GLY A 74 10.93 -14.78 13.99
CA GLY A 74 10.19 -15.73 13.13
C GLY A 74 9.53 -15.07 11.92
N THR A 75 8.64 -15.81 11.27
CA THR A 75 7.84 -15.29 10.15
C THR A 75 6.77 -14.33 10.65
N ARG A 76 6.82 -13.10 10.16
CA ARG A 76 5.82 -12.06 10.40
C ARG A 76 4.98 -11.83 9.15
N ILE A 77 3.67 -11.87 9.29
CA ILE A 77 2.71 -11.55 8.23
C ILE A 77 2.07 -10.21 8.61
N ILE A 78 2.29 -9.19 7.78
CA ILE A 78 1.67 -7.88 7.94
C ILE A 78 0.50 -7.81 6.96
N LEU A 79 -0.70 -7.76 7.51
CA LEU A 79 -1.94 -7.70 6.77
C LEU A 79 -2.42 -6.26 6.76
N ILE A 80 -2.61 -5.73 5.56
CA ILE A 80 -3.26 -4.44 5.30
C ILE A 80 -4.62 -4.76 4.69
N PRO A 81 -5.71 -4.76 5.49
CA PRO A 81 -7.05 -4.96 4.98
C PRO A 81 -7.45 -3.94 3.91
N GLN A 82 -8.36 -4.37 3.05
CA GLN A 82 -9.09 -3.50 2.14
C GLN A 82 -10.56 -3.51 2.58
N LEU A 83 -11.22 -2.35 2.61
CA LEU A 83 -12.60 -2.25 3.11
C LEU A 83 -13.62 -3.03 2.23
N TYR A 84 -13.46 -3.00 0.91
CA TYR A 84 -14.27 -3.70 -0.10
C TYR A 84 -13.47 -3.77 -1.41
N SER A 85 -13.96 -4.49 -2.43
CA SER A 85 -13.19 -4.84 -3.65
C SER A 85 -12.54 -3.66 -4.40
N TRP A 86 -13.04 -2.44 -4.22
CA TRP A 86 -12.49 -1.20 -4.78
C TRP A 86 -12.22 -0.12 -3.74
N GLY A 87 -12.31 -0.48 -2.46
CA GLY A 87 -12.14 0.44 -1.33
C GLY A 87 -10.68 0.74 -1.03
N ARG A 88 -10.46 1.70 -0.13
CA ARG A 88 -9.14 2.06 0.39
C ARG A 88 -8.53 0.93 1.22
N LEU A 89 -7.21 0.86 1.18
CA LEU A 89 -6.38 0.08 2.09
C LEU A 89 -6.38 0.76 3.45
N THR A 90 -6.59 0.00 4.52
CA THR A 90 -6.64 0.54 5.90
C THR A 90 -5.25 0.81 6.48
N ILE A 91 -4.35 1.33 5.65
CA ILE A 91 -3.05 1.87 6.04
C ILE A 91 -3.00 3.33 5.65
N SER A 92 -2.43 4.18 6.51
CA SER A 92 -2.20 5.58 6.17
C SER A 92 -0.86 5.77 5.46
N GLU A 93 -0.68 6.91 4.79
CA GLU A 93 0.59 7.22 4.15
C GLU A 93 1.75 7.24 5.16
N CYS A 94 1.52 7.81 6.35
CA CYS A 94 2.52 7.88 7.40
C CYS A 94 2.95 6.45 7.85
N ALA A 95 1.98 5.61 8.19
CA ALA A 95 2.26 4.22 8.60
C ALA A 95 2.94 3.42 7.48
N LEU A 96 2.55 3.64 6.22
CA LEU A 96 3.16 2.99 5.07
C LEU A 96 4.63 3.40 4.90
N ARG A 97 4.94 4.69 5.01
CA ARG A 97 6.33 5.19 4.96
C ARG A 97 7.19 4.57 6.05
N ARG A 98 6.68 4.49 7.29
CA ARG A 98 7.37 3.84 8.41
C ARG A 98 7.63 2.36 8.12
N LEU A 99 6.65 1.66 7.57
CA LEU A 99 6.76 0.25 7.21
C LEU A 99 7.83 0.02 6.13
N ILE A 100 7.78 0.80 5.05
CA ILE A 100 8.74 0.71 3.93
C ILE A 100 10.15 1.00 4.43
N HIS A 101 10.33 2.04 5.24
CA HIS A 101 11.61 2.39 5.84
C HIS A 101 12.14 1.28 6.76
N HIS A 102 11.29 0.75 7.64
CA HIS A 102 11.71 -0.29 8.59
C HIS A 102 12.11 -1.59 7.90
N LEU A 103 11.37 -2.00 6.87
CA LEU A 103 11.62 -3.25 6.16
C LEU A 103 12.57 -3.11 4.96
N ASN A 104 13.00 -1.89 4.63
CA ASN A 104 13.85 -1.59 3.46
C ASN A 104 13.29 -2.15 2.13
N ILE A 105 11.97 -2.12 1.91
CA ILE A 105 11.29 -2.74 0.74
C ILE A 105 11.23 -1.78 -0.47
N PHE A 106 12.21 -0.90 -0.61
CA PHE A 106 12.20 0.10 -1.69
C PHE A 106 12.65 -0.54 -3.03
N PRO A 107 12.05 -0.23 -4.21
CA PRO A 107 10.80 0.50 -4.52
C PRO A 107 9.69 -0.36 -5.16
N ALA A 108 9.91 -1.65 -5.41
CA ALA A 108 8.95 -2.53 -6.11
C ALA A 108 7.57 -2.60 -5.43
N PHE A 109 7.50 -2.27 -4.13
CA PHE A 109 6.24 -2.18 -3.40
C PHE A 109 5.29 -1.10 -3.93
N ILE A 110 5.80 0.02 -4.44
CA ILE A 110 4.95 1.07 -5.01
C ILE A 110 4.35 0.66 -6.34
N ASP A 111 5.05 -0.12 -7.16
CA ASP A 111 4.45 -0.67 -8.38
C ASP A 111 3.23 -1.54 -8.04
N VAL A 112 3.31 -2.31 -6.94
CA VAL A 112 2.18 -3.08 -6.42
C VAL A 112 1.07 -2.16 -5.92
N LEU A 113 1.39 -1.10 -5.19
CA LEU A 113 0.40 -0.11 -4.73
C LEU A 113 -0.29 0.60 -5.90
N CYS A 114 0.47 0.96 -6.94
CA CYS A 114 -0.03 1.54 -8.18
C CYS A 114 -0.89 0.56 -8.99
N ALA A 115 -0.62 -0.74 -8.88
CA ALA A 115 -1.42 -1.79 -9.50
C ALA A 115 -2.77 -2.02 -8.80
N PHE A 116 -2.92 -1.61 -7.53
CA PHE A 116 -4.22 -1.63 -6.89
C PHE A 116 -5.18 -0.67 -7.61
N GLY A 117 -6.25 -1.27 -8.13
CA GLY A 117 -7.09 -0.73 -9.19
C GLY A 117 -7.57 0.70 -8.96
N LYS A 118 -7.64 1.44 -10.07
CA LYS A 118 -8.15 2.81 -10.12
C LYS A 118 -9.67 2.82 -10.09
N SER A 119 -10.28 3.11 -8.94
CA SER A 119 -11.65 3.64 -8.96
C SER A 119 -11.59 5.00 -9.63
N THR A 120 -12.14 5.09 -10.84
CA THR A 120 -12.14 6.33 -11.65
C THR A 120 -13.29 7.26 -11.30
N SER A 121 -14.23 6.84 -10.44
CA SER A 121 -15.38 7.62 -10.00
C SER A 121 -16.08 6.97 -8.81
N GLU A 122 -16.54 7.75 -7.83
CA GLU A 122 -17.39 7.29 -6.70
C GLU A 122 -18.66 6.57 -7.16
N THR A 123 -19.13 6.84 -8.38
CA THR A 123 -20.34 6.24 -8.96
C THR A 123 -20.13 4.86 -9.59
N SER A 124 -18.89 4.35 -9.66
CA SER A 124 -18.64 3.06 -10.32
C SER A 124 -19.06 1.85 -9.48
N ASP A 125 -19.43 2.04 -8.22
CA ASP A 125 -19.82 0.95 -7.29
C ASP A 125 -21.34 0.68 -7.21
N SER A 126 -22.18 1.34 -8.01
CA SER A 126 -23.65 1.25 -7.86
C SER A 126 -24.40 0.48 -8.95
N LEU A 127 -23.90 -0.65 -9.46
CA LEU A 127 -24.73 -1.52 -10.31
C LEU A 127 -24.52 -3.05 -10.18
N GLY A 128 -23.77 -3.53 -9.18
CA GLY A 128 -23.47 -4.98 -9.05
C GLY A 128 -23.93 -5.69 -7.77
N GLY A 129 -24.20 -4.96 -6.68
CA GLY A 129 -24.60 -5.54 -5.40
C GLY A 129 -26.10 -5.43 -5.19
N CYS A 130 -26.81 -6.55 -5.20
CA CYS A 130 -28.24 -6.62 -4.87
C CYS A 130 -28.55 -5.86 -3.56
N TYR A 131 -29.28 -4.76 -3.66
CA TYR A 131 -30.02 -4.19 -2.53
C TYR A 131 -31.15 -5.17 -2.15
N SER A 132 -30.85 -6.11 -1.25
CA SER A 132 -31.88 -6.81 -0.50
C SER A 132 -31.46 -6.98 0.96
N TRP A 133 -31.44 -5.86 1.67
CA TRP A 133 -31.70 -5.85 3.10
C TRP A 133 -32.95 -4.98 3.33
N GLN A 134 -34.11 -5.51 2.96
CA GLN A 134 -35.36 -5.12 3.60
C GLN A 134 -35.34 -5.73 5.00
N ALA A 135 -34.84 -4.98 5.98
CA ALA A 135 -35.09 -5.26 7.38
C ALA A 135 -36.39 -4.56 7.79
N GLY A 136 -37.43 -5.36 8.06
CA GLY A 136 -38.42 -5.05 9.08
C GLY A 136 -39.74 -4.44 8.61
N SER A 137 -40.73 -5.30 8.32
CA SER A 137 -42.06 -5.25 8.94
C SER A 137 -42.91 -6.47 8.54
N VAL A 138 -42.64 -7.61 9.17
CA VAL A 138 -43.68 -8.64 9.37
C VAL A 138 -44.05 -8.56 10.84
N SER A 139 -45.14 -7.84 11.12
CA SER A 139 -45.82 -7.91 12.42
C SER A 139 -46.72 -9.13 12.35
N GLU A 140 -46.43 -10.15 13.15
CA GLU A 140 -47.38 -11.22 13.44
C GLU A 140 -48.60 -10.63 14.16
N ARG A 141 -49.78 -10.78 13.55
CA ARG A 141 -51.07 -10.97 14.20
C ARG A 141 -51.98 -11.80 13.31
#